data_AF-A0A914TEU7-F1
#
_entry.id   AF-A0A914TEU7-F1
#
_cell.length_a   1.000
_cell.length_b   1.000
_cell.length_c   1.000
_cell.angle_alpha   90.00
_cell.angle_beta   90.00
_cell.angle_gamma   90.00
#
_symmetry.space_group_name_H-M   'P 1'
#
loop_
_entity.id
_entity.type
_entity.pdbx_description
1 polymer ?
#
loop_
_entity_poly.entity_id
_entity_poly.type
_entity_poly.pdbx_seq_one_letter_code
_entity_poly.pdbx_strand_id
1 'polypeptide(L)'
;MNLSRTLLILFVTVFFSLIFADTTHHHHGHRKLRRHVCLNGRELTDGKCQCNYNYTGENCERAMHCLGKSRSSNGSCIDCKEHYYDVYLFYNSKMVKAMGPFGALTIIPLLLIYYGCESKAQKRQVKRIGDMMSDQNVNVDSEAVKNLLDD
;
A
#
# COMPACT_ATOMS: atom_id res chain seq x y z
N MET A 1 16.44 36.13 -20.16
CA MET A 1 16.09 35.10 -19.14
C MET A 1 14.58 35.11 -18.99
N ASN A 2 13.92 34.02 -19.38
CA ASN A 2 12.52 34.03 -19.82
C ASN A 2 11.55 33.92 -18.65
N LEU A 3 10.62 34.87 -18.54
CA LEU A 3 9.54 34.94 -17.54
C LEU A 3 8.77 33.60 -17.39
N SER A 4 8.66 32.84 -18.48
CA SER A 4 8.06 31.50 -18.52
C SER A 4 8.83 30.45 -17.68
N ARG A 5 10.17 30.52 -17.63
CA ARG A 5 10.98 29.60 -16.82
C ARG A 5 10.84 29.90 -15.33
N THR A 6 10.77 31.17 -14.96
CA THR A 6 10.59 31.58 -13.56
C THR A 6 9.20 31.19 -13.04
N LEU A 7 8.16 31.34 -13.87
CA LEU A 7 6.79 30.86 -13.55
C LEU A 7 6.72 29.34 -13.37
N LEU A 8 7.40 28.57 -14.24
CA LEU A 8 7.47 27.11 -14.11
C LEU A 8 8.14 26.70 -12.78
N ILE A 9 9.25 27.36 -12.42
CA ILE A 9 9.97 27.08 -11.18
C ILE A 9 9.08 27.38 -9.96
N LEU A 10 8.41 28.54 -9.94
CA LEU A 10 7.50 28.91 -8.85
C LEU A 10 6.32 27.93 -8.73
N PHE A 11 5.76 27.47 -9.84
CA PHE A 11 4.68 26.50 -9.81
C PHE A 11 5.13 25.16 -9.23
N VAL A 12 6.32 24.68 -9.64
CA VAL A 12 6.91 23.44 -9.12
C VAL A 12 7.22 23.59 -7.63
N THR A 13 7.84 24.68 -7.19
CA THR A 13 8.18 24.84 -5.76
C THR A 13 6.95 24.97 -4.88
N VAL A 14 5.92 25.71 -5.30
CA VAL A 14 4.67 25.83 -4.55
C VAL A 14 3.93 24.49 -4.50
N PHE A 15 3.87 23.76 -5.62
CA PHE A 15 3.24 22.44 -5.68
C PHE A 15 3.95 21.42 -4.78
N PHE A 16 5.29 21.38 -4.79
CA PHE A 16 6.07 20.55 -3.87
C PHE A 16 5.81 20.96 -2.40
N SER A 17 5.77 22.26 -2.10
CA SER A 17 5.53 22.75 -0.74
C SER A 17 4.17 22.32 -0.18
N LEU A 18 3.13 22.35 -1.01
CA LEU A 18 1.78 21.92 -0.63
C LEU A 18 1.70 20.41 -0.41
N ILE A 19 2.39 19.60 -1.24
CA ILE A 19 2.48 18.15 -1.05
C ILE A 19 3.13 17.80 0.30
N PHE A 20 4.19 18.52 0.69
CA PHE A 20 4.87 18.26 1.96
C PHE A 20 4.08 18.70 3.19
N ALA A 21 3.24 19.74 3.08
CA ALA A 21 2.47 20.27 4.21
C ALA A 21 1.37 19.30 4.72
N ASP A 22 0.81 18.45 3.87
CA ASP A 22 -0.31 17.56 4.22
C ASP A 22 0.08 16.28 4.98
N THR A 23 1.38 15.96 5.12
CA THR A 23 1.82 14.66 5.66
C THR A 23 1.69 14.47 7.19
N THR A 24 1.05 15.41 7.91
CA THR A 24 0.86 15.30 9.38
C THR A 24 -0.56 14.93 9.82
N HIS A 25 -1.40 14.38 8.93
CA HIS A 25 -2.68 13.81 9.34
C HIS A 25 -2.54 12.35 9.79
N HIS A 26 -2.32 12.17 11.10
CA HIS A 26 -2.44 10.88 11.79
C HIS A 26 -3.89 10.35 11.71
N HIS A 27 -4.12 9.38 10.84
CA HIS A 27 -5.38 8.63 10.81
C HIS A 27 -5.39 7.56 11.91
N HIS A 28 -6.06 7.84 13.04
CA HIS A 28 -6.52 6.80 13.95
C HIS A 28 -7.73 6.08 13.35
N GLY A 29 -7.49 4.92 12.75
CA GLY A 29 -8.55 4.06 12.21
C GLY A 29 -9.31 3.34 13.34
N HIS A 30 -10.52 3.81 13.65
CA HIS A 30 -11.46 3.03 14.46
C HIS A 30 -12.09 1.92 13.63
N ARG A 31 -11.80 0.66 13.97
CA ARG A 31 -12.50 -0.53 13.43
C ARG A 31 -13.91 -0.57 14.00
N LYS A 32 -14.90 -0.09 13.23
CA LYS A 32 -16.32 -0.22 13.57
C LYS A 32 -16.72 -1.69 13.41
N LEU A 33 -17.03 -2.37 14.52
CA LEU A 33 -17.51 -3.75 14.51
C LEU A 33 -18.91 -3.79 13.88
N ARG A 34 -19.00 -3.95 12.56
CA ARG A 34 -20.26 -4.18 11.86
C ARG A 34 -20.72 -5.61 12.13
N ARG A 35 -21.99 -5.77 12.51
CA ARG A 35 -22.66 -7.07 12.62
C ARG A 35 -22.54 -7.80 11.28
N HIS A 36 -21.85 -8.94 11.25
CA HIS A 36 -21.70 -9.78 10.07
C HIS A 36 -23.05 -10.45 9.76
N VAL A 37 -23.56 -10.27 8.54
CA VAL A 37 -24.87 -10.78 8.12
C VAL A 37 -24.74 -11.33 6.71
N CYS A 38 -25.15 -12.59 6.50
CA CYS A 38 -25.21 -13.20 5.17
C CYS A 38 -26.49 -12.74 4.45
N LEU A 39 -26.35 -12.06 3.31
CA LEU A 39 -27.50 -11.56 2.54
C LEU A 39 -28.12 -12.65 1.67
N ASN A 40 -27.30 -13.31 0.83
CA ASN A 40 -27.73 -14.34 -0.12
C ASN A 40 -26.99 -15.66 0.13
N GLY A 41 -27.07 -16.17 1.36
CA GLY A 41 -26.39 -17.39 1.77
C GLY A 41 -26.83 -17.86 3.14
N ARG A 42 -26.13 -18.87 3.66
CA ARG A 42 -26.31 -19.38 5.02
C ARG A 42 -25.07 -19.15 5.86
N GLU A 43 -25.27 -18.94 7.16
CA GLU A 43 -24.20 -18.80 8.13
C GLU A 43 -23.64 -20.18 8.52
N LEU A 44 -22.31 -20.31 8.54
CA LEU A 44 -21.60 -21.47 9.03
C LEU A 44 -21.25 -21.29 10.51
N THR A 45 -20.92 -22.40 11.18
CA THR A 45 -20.53 -22.42 12.60
C THR A 45 -19.29 -21.58 12.93
N ASP A 46 -18.47 -21.24 11.93
CA ASP A 46 -17.29 -20.38 12.07
C ASP A 46 -17.59 -18.89 11.79
N GLY A 47 -18.86 -18.52 11.62
CA GLY A 47 -19.28 -17.16 11.32
C GLY A 47 -19.01 -16.75 9.87
N LYS A 48 -18.65 -17.67 8.97
CA LYS A 48 -18.54 -17.39 7.53
C LYS A 48 -19.86 -17.62 6.80
N CYS A 49 -20.04 -16.96 5.66
CA CYS A 49 -21.19 -17.19 4.81
C CYS A 49 -20.89 -18.22 3.71
N GLN A 50 -21.78 -19.20 3.55
CA GLN A 50 -21.86 -20.02 2.35
C GLN A 50 -22.93 -19.47 1.42
N CYS A 51 -22.48 -18.91 0.30
CA CYS A 51 -23.35 -18.22 -0.64
C CYS A 51 -24.20 -19.18 -1.48
N ASN A 52 -25.41 -18.71 -1.80
CA ASN A 52 -26.32 -19.36 -2.73
C ASN A 52 -25.77 -19.34 -4.17
N TYR A 53 -26.36 -20.17 -5.03
CA TYR A 53 -26.03 -20.18 -6.45
C TYR A 53 -26.13 -18.77 -7.05
N ASN A 54 -25.09 -18.37 -7.78
CA ASN A 54 -24.90 -17.05 -8.38
C ASN A 54 -24.61 -15.88 -7.42
N TYR A 55 -24.21 -16.11 -6.17
CA TYR A 55 -23.72 -15.04 -5.28
C TYR A 55 -22.30 -15.30 -4.76
N THR A 56 -21.61 -14.22 -4.35
CA THR A 56 -20.25 -14.18 -3.81
C THR A 56 -20.01 -12.94 -2.93
N GLY A 57 -18.85 -12.87 -2.30
CA GLY A 57 -18.49 -11.88 -1.28
C GLY A 57 -18.51 -12.48 0.12
N GLU A 58 -17.89 -11.78 1.08
CA GLU A 58 -17.83 -12.19 2.49
C GLU A 58 -19.23 -12.37 3.08
N ASN A 59 -20.16 -11.50 2.69
CA ASN A 59 -21.56 -11.50 3.11
C ASN A 59 -22.53 -11.96 2.02
N CYS A 60 -22.02 -12.54 0.92
CA CYS A 60 -22.81 -12.91 -0.26
C CYS A 60 -23.59 -11.74 -0.88
N GLU A 61 -22.99 -10.55 -0.86
CA GLU A 61 -23.60 -9.31 -1.31
C GLU A 61 -23.53 -9.08 -2.83
N ARG A 62 -22.65 -9.80 -3.53
CA ARG A 62 -22.43 -9.61 -4.98
C ARG A 62 -23.00 -10.77 -5.79
N ALA A 63 -23.61 -10.48 -6.93
CA ALA A 63 -23.95 -11.50 -7.91
C ALA A 63 -22.68 -11.99 -8.64
N MET A 64 -22.59 -13.29 -8.89
CA MET A 64 -21.53 -13.91 -9.68
C MET A 64 -21.83 -13.77 -11.17
N HIS A 65 -20.79 -13.54 -11.96
CA HIS A 65 -20.88 -13.41 -13.41
C HIS A 65 -20.16 -14.57 -14.13
N CYS A 66 -20.50 -15.82 -13.79
CA CYS A 66 -20.00 -16.99 -14.54
C CYS A 66 -20.57 -17.00 -15.97
N LEU A 67 -19.76 -17.45 -16.93
CA LEU A 67 -20.21 -17.79 -18.28
C LEU A 67 -21.09 -19.05 -18.19
N GLY A 68 -22.28 -19.05 -18.78
CA GLY A 68 -23.18 -20.21 -18.76
C GLY A 68 -23.77 -20.61 -17.38
N LYS A 69 -23.54 -19.84 -16.31
CA LYS A 69 -24.01 -20.12 -14.92
C LYS A 69 -23.53 -21.46 -14.29
N SER A 70 -22.58 -22.16 -14.91
CA SER A 70 -22.06 -23.45 -14.42
C SER A 70 -20.90 -23.27 -13.43
N ARG A 71 -20.88 -24.10 -12.38
CA ARG A 71 -19.90 -24.06 -11.28
C ARG A 71 -19.10 -25.35 -11.19
N SER A 72 -17.86 -25.21 -10.73
CA SER A 72 -17.06 -26.33 -10.22
C SER A 72 -17.48 -26.68 -8.78
N SER A 73 -17.20 -27.91 -8.35
CA SER A 73 -17.55 -28.43 -7.01
C SER A 73 -16.89 -27.63 -5.87
N ASN A 74 -15.82 -26.91 -6.16
CA ASN A 74 -15.12 -26.01 -5.23
C ASN A 74 -15.77 -24.61 -5.11
N GLY A 75 -16.87 -24.35 -5.82
CA GLY A 75 -17.58 -23.08 -5.82
C GLY A 75 -17.06 -22.03 -6.80
N SER A 76 -15.98 -22.31 -7.53
CA SER A 76 -15.43 -21.45 -8.60
C SER A 76 -16.25 -21.54 -9.89
N CYS A 77 -16.19 -20.50 -10.73
CA CYS A 77 -16.71 -20.58 -12.10
C CYS A 77 -15.78 -21.47 -12.96
N ILE A 78 -16.36 -22.25 -13.86
CA ILE A 78 -15.59 -22.98 -14.90
C ILE A 78 -15.06 -21.98 -15.94
N ASP A 79 -15.90 -21.00 -16.30
CA ASP A 79 -15.54 -19.88 -17.16
C ASP A 79 -16.31 -18.63 -16.72
N CYS A 80 -15.76 -17.44 -16.96
CA CYS A 80 -16.26 -16.15 -16.48
C CYS A 80 -16.69 -15.28 -17.67
N LYS A 81 -17.70 -14.42 -17.49
CA LYS A 81 -18.06 -13.45 -18.54
C LYS A 81 -16.88 -12.55 -18.88
N GLU A 82 -16.83 -12.09 -20.14
CA GLU A 82 -15.85 -11.13 -20.60
C GLU A 82 -15.81 -9.92 -19.66
N HIS A 83 -14.60 -9.45 -19.33
CA HIS A 83 -14.29 -8.43 -18.31
C HIS A 83 -14.45 -8.83 -16.82
N TYR A 84 -14.79 -10.07 -16.48
CA TYR A 84 -14.91 -10.53 -15.09
C TYR A 84 -13.80 -11.50 -14.65
N TYR A 85 -13.03 -12.06 -15.58
CA TYR A 85 -11.98 -13.05 -15.31
C TYR A 85 -10.62 -12.46 -14.96
N ASP A 86 -10.39 -11.18 -15.22
CA ASP A 86 -9.07 -10.59 -15.02
C ASP A 86 -9.12 -9.10 -14.69
N VAL A 87 -9.51 -8.83 -13.45
CA VAL A 87 -9.45 -7.49 -12.86
C VAL A 87 -8.01 -6.97 -12.90
N TYR A 88 -7.02 -7.82 -12.65
CA TYR A 88 -5.62 -7.43 -12.60
C TYR A 88 -5.07 -7.00 -13.97
N LEU A 89 -5.39 -7.71 -15.04
CA LEU A 89 -4.97 -7.34 -16.40
C LEU A 89 -5.71 -6.09 -16.90
N PHE A 90 -6.99 -5.91 -16.51
CA PHE A 90 -7.72 -4.67 -16.77
C PHE A 90 -7.06 -3.46 -16.08
N TYR A 91 -6.75 -3.56 -14.79
CA TYR A 91 -6.10 -2.48 -14.06
C TYR A 91 -4.66 -2.24 -14.53
N ASN A 92 -3.88 -3.31 -14.73
CA ASN A 92 -2.48 -3.20 -15.15
C ASN A 92 -2.38 -2.55 -16.53
N SER A 93 -3.17 -3.01 -17.51
CA SER A 93 -3.11 -2.44 -18.86
C SER A 93 -3.71 -1.04 -18.94
N LYS A 94 -4.77 -0.73 -18.18
CA LYS A 94 -5.40 0.60 -18.21
C LYS A 94 -4.61 1.63 -17.42
N MET A 95 -4.08 1.28 -16.24
CA MET A 95 -3.26 2.20 -15.46
C MET A 95 -1.92 2.47 -16.12
N VAL A 96 -1.21 1.46 -16.65
CA VAL A 96 0.08 1.69 -17.32
C VAL A 96 -0.09 2.47 -18.63
N LYS A 97 -1.19 2.27 -19.37
CA LYS A 97 -1.45 3.00 -20.62
C LYS A 97 -2.01 4.41 -20.40
N ALA A 98 -2.78 4.64 -19.33
CA ALA A 98 -3.38 5.95 -19.03
C ALA A 98 -2.51 6.83 -18.13
N MET A 99 -1.88 6.24 -17.11
CA MET A 99 -0.86 6.88 -16.26
C MET A 99 0.49 6.45 -16.81
N GLY A 100 1.04 7.22 -17.76
CA GLY A 100 2.41 7.00 -18.24
C GLY A 100 3.46 7.27 -17.15
N PRO A 101 4.58 7.96 -17.44
CA PRO A 101 5.66 8.18 -16.46
C PRO A 101 5.24 8.96 -15.20
N PHE A 102 4.05 9.58 -15.20
CA PHE A 102 3.47 10.28 -14.05
C PHE A 102 3.26 9.40 -12.82
N GLY A 103 2.99 8.10 -12.99
CA GLY A 103 2.92 7.17 -11.86
C GLY A 103 4.27 7.00 -11.15
N ALA A 104 5.37 7.00 -11.91
CA ALA A 104 6.72 6.95 -11.33
C ALA A 104 7.09 8.27 -10.64
N LEU A 105 6.68 9.42 -11.21
CA LEU A 105 6.95 10.74 -10.63
C LEU A 105 6.33 10.95 -9.24
N THR A 106 5.20 10.31 -8.93
CA THR A 106 4.59 10.38 -7.59
C THR A 106 5.18 9.37 -6.59
N ILE A 107 5.63 8.21 -7.08
CA ILE A 107 6.21 7.15 -6.25
C ILE A 107 7.65 7.49 -5.82
N ILE A 108 8.45 8.11 -6.70
CA ILE A 108 9.86 8.43 -6.43
C ILE A 108 10.02 9.32 -5.17
N PRO A 109 9.27 10.43 -4.98
CA PRO A 109 9.34 11.21 -3.75
C PRO A 109 9.00 10.41 -2.50
N LEU A 110 7.99 9.54 -2.56
CA LEU A 110 7.58 8.69 -1.45
C LEU A 110 8.70 7.71 -1.04
N LEU A 111 9.37 7.10 -2.04
CA LEU A 111 10.50 6.19 -1.81
C LEU A 111 11.70 6.91 -1.19
N LEU A 112 12.02 8.12 -1.65
CA LEU A 112 13.09 8.93 -1.08
C LEU A 112 12.81 9.33 0.38
N ILE A 113 11.56 9.71 0.69
CA ILE A 113 11.14 10.01 2.05
C ILE A 113 11.24 8.76 2.92
N TYR A 114 10.74 7.62 2.45
CA TYR A 114 10.80 6.34 3.16
C TYR A 114 12.25 5.95 3.51
N TYR A 115 13.14 5.97 2.52
CA TYR A 115 14.56 5.65 2.73
C TYR A 115 15.24 6.65 3.68
N GLY A 116 14.90 7.94 3.58
CA GLY A 116 15.39 8.97 4.49
C GLY A 116 14.92 8.77 5.94
N CYS A 117 13.67 8.33 6.13
CA CYS A 117 13.11 7.98 7.43
C CYS A 117 13.83 6.77 8.04
N GLU A 118 14.03 5.72 7.24
CA GLU A 118 14.74 4.50 7.64
C GLU A 118 16.18 4.79 8.06
N SER A 119 16.93 5.52 7.24
CA SER A 119 18.31 5.91 7.56
C SER A 119 18.40 6.74 8.85
N LYS A 120 17.47 7.67 9.07
CA LYS A 120 17.42 8.44 10.33
C LYS A 120 17.04 7.57 11.53
N ALA A 121 16.16 6.59 11.37
CA ALA A 121 15.79 5.66 12.43
C ALA A 121 16.99 4.81 12.85
N GLN A 122 17.74 4.27 11.87
CA GLN A 122 18.97 3.50 12.10
C GLN A 122 20.05 4.34 12.81
N LYS A 123 20.29 5.58 12.39
CA LYS A 123 21.24 6.49 13.07
C LYS A 123 20.89 6.73 14.54
N ARG A 124 19.60 6.81 14.88
CA ARG A 124 19.16 6.94 16.30
C ARG A 124 19.35 5.65 17.09
N GLN A 125 19.29 4.49 16.45
CA GLN A 125 19.59 3.21 17.10
C GLN A 125 21.08 3.11 17.39
N VAL A 126 21.94 3.40 16.41
CA VAL A 126 23.40 3.39 16.58
C VAL A 126 23.85 4.37 17.66
N LYS A 127 23.30 5.59 17.70
CA LYS A 127 23.63 6.55 18.77
C LYS A 127 23.27 6.04 20.16
N ARG A 128 22.11 5.39 20.34
CA ARG A 128 21.70 4.82 21.64
C ARG A 128 22.65 3.70 22.09
N ILE A 129 23.07 2.87 21.16
CA ILE A 129 24.01 1.76 21.42
C ILE A 129 25.42 2.31 21.70
N GLY A 130 25.86 3.34 20.96
CA GLY A 130 27.14 4.03 21.18
C GLY A 130 27.20 4.75 22.53
N ASP A 131 26.14 5.46 22.91
CA ASP A 131 26.04 6.14 24.21
C ASP A 131 26.07 5.13 25.38
N MET A 132 25.53 3.91 25.20
CA MET A 132 25.62 2.81 26.18
C MET A 132 27.05 2.24 26.33
N MET A 133 27.89 2.33 25.30
CA MET A 133 29.28 1.83 25.33
C MET A 133 30.29 2.91 25.69
N SER A 134 29.98 4.19 25.44
CA SER A 134 30.85 5.32 25.79
C SER A 134 30.99 5.52 27.30
N ASP A 135 30.05 5.02 28.11
CA ASP A 135 30.14 5.06 29.58
C ASP A 135 31.29 4.18 30.12
N GLN A 136 31.86 3.29 29.29
CA GLN A 136 33.00 2.42 29.64
C GLN A 136 34.39 2.96 29.20
N ASN A 137 34.54 4.24 28.85
CA ASN A 137 35.82 4.91 28.54
C ASN A 137 36.70 4.25 27.43
N VAL A 138 36.14 3.38 26.61
CA VAL A 138 36.81 2.87 25.40
C VAL A 138 36.41 3.78 24.24
N ASN A 139 37.39 4.40 23.58
CA ASN A 139 37.19 5.21 22.38
C ASN A 139 36.67 4.33 21.24
N VAL A 140 35.35 4.33 21.01
CA VAL A 140 34.70 3.46 20.02
C VAL A 140 34.83 4.06 18.62
N ASP A 141 35.54 3.35 17.75
CA ASP A 141 35.61 3.63 16.32
C ASP A 141 34.24 3.36 15.65
N SER A 142 33.63 4.40 15.10
CA SER A 142 32.30 4.34 14.49
C SER A 142 32.25 3.47 13.23
N GLU A 143 33.40 3.20 12.60
CA GLU A 143 33.51 2.33 11.42
C GLU A 143 33.35 0.85 11.81
N ALA A 144 33.97 0.41 12.92
CA ALA A 144 33.85 -0.96 13.42
C ALA A 144 32.42 -1.33 13.86
N VAL A 145 31.69 -0.40 14.47
CA VAL A 145 30.29 -0.62 14.89
C VAL A 145 29.37 -0.80 13.68
N LYS A 146 29.64 -0.08 12.59
CA LYS A 146 28.84 -0.17 11.36
C LYS A 146 29.00 -1.55 10.71
N ASN A 147 30.21 -2.11 10.71
CA ASN A 147 30.48 -3.43 10.14
C ASN A 147 29.82 -4.58 10.92
N LEU A 148 29.53 -4.41 12.21
CA LEU A 148 28.83 -5.41 13.03
C LEU A 148 27.30 -5.42 12.83
N LEU A 149 26.75 -4.41 12.16
CA LEU A 149 25.31 -4.26 11.91
C LEU A 149 24.90 -4.73 10.50
N ASP A 150 25.88 -5.01 9.63
CA ASP A 150 25.69 -5.45 8.24
C ASP A 150 25.82 -6.99 8.07
N ASP A 151 26.02 -7.74 9.17
CA ASP A 151 25.94 -9.23 9.27
C ASP A 151 24.60 -9.70 9.85
#